data_AF-A0A522AST6-F1
#
_entry.id   AF-A0A522AST6-F1
#
_cell.length_a   1.000
_cell.length_b   1.000
_cell.length_c   1.000
_cell.angle_alpha   90.00
_cell.angle_beta   90.00
_cell.angle_gamma   90.00
#
_symmetry.space_group_name_H-M   'P 1'
#
loop_
_entity.id
_entity.type
_entity.pdbx_description
1 polymer ?
#
loop_
_entity_poly.entity_id
_entity_poly.type
_entity_poly.pdbx_seq_one_letter_code
_entity_poly.pdbx_strand_id
1 'polypeptide(L)'
;MTIATGNESSIAYLKYPTSYINGLGLSNDATTPNTKLDVAAGVTIDSTNTYQMISQSSIVIDATKNGLNGLDTGALAASTVYPVYLVSDPVTSNPIGAMISLSYTGPLMPFGYSAFKLLGYVTTDGSAHFLPALWTAGNSGSRTCRYISYIATAVTAGQSTTFAAVNLIAAVPNVDKTPVVIYSIYIPASATNVMTLIPGNQTAGTAIQVAGQVASVGIISLVTMMSQVISISSVLSPAIQYEVQNASDTAIIRVSGYNFEV
;
A
#
# COMPACT_ATOMS: atom_id res chain seq x y z
N MET A 1 27.29 -31.00 51.33
CA MET A 1 27.68 -30.36 50.05
C MET A 1 26.75 -30.92 49.00
N THR A 2 25.69 -30.21 48.68
CA THR A 2 24.76 -30.58 47.60
C THR A 2 24.54 -29.32 46.80
N ILE A 3 25.18 -29.26 45.63
CA ILE A 3 25.04 -28.17 44.68
C ILE A 3 23.77 -28.47 43.90
N ALA A 4 22.74 -27.64 44.05
CA ALA A 4 21.57 -27.67 43.18
C ALA A 4 21.98 -27.05 41.83
N THR A 5 22.12 -27.89 40.81
CA THR A 5 22.25 -27.48 39.41
C THR A 5 20.86 -27.11 38.88
N GLY A 6 20.48 -25.84 38.98
CA GLY A 6 19.37 -25.26 38.26
C GLY A 6 19.90 -24.41 37.11
N ASN A 7 20.19 -25.05 35.96
CA ASN A 7 20.48 -24.33 34.73
C ASN A 7 19.14 -23.94 34.09
N GLU A 8 18.44 -22.99 34.69
CA GLU A 8 17.35 -22.28 34.02
C GLU A 8 18.01 -21.37 32.99
N SER A 9 18.31 -21.94 31.81
CA SER A 9 18.53 -21.14 30.61
C SER A 9 17.19 -20.45 30.30
N SER A 10 16.92 -19.36 31.00
CA SER A 10 15.89 -18.42 30.58
C SER A 10 16.35 -17.93 29.22
N ILE A 11 15.75 -18.48 28.17
CA ILE A 11 15.90 -17.95 26.83
C ILE A 11 15.26 -16.57 26.93
N ALA A 12 16.08 -15.55 27.18
CA ALA A 12 15.64 -14.17 27.16
C ALA A 12 15.04 -13.96 25.79
N TYR A 13 13.71 -13.92 25.73
CA TYR A 13 13.01 -13.58 24.51
C TYR A 13 13.46 -12.18 24.16
N LEU A 14 14.29 -12.07 23.12
CA LEU A 14 14.78 -10.79 22.65
C LEU A 14 13.56 -10.00 22.20
N LYS A 15 13.06 -9.13 23.08
CA LYS A 15 11.95 -8.24 22.76
C LYS A 15 12.45 -7.32 21.66
N TYR A 16 12.00 -7.56 20.44
CA TYR A 16 12.35 -6.69 19.32
C TYR A 16 11.87 -5.26 19.59
N PRO A 17 12.57 -4.25 19.05
CA PRO A 17 12.17 -2.86 19.21
C PRO A 17 10.75 -2.61 18.69
N THR A 18 10.12 -1.54 19.19
CA THR A 18 8.80 -1.09 18.73
C THR A 18 8.78 -0.93 17.21
N SER A 19 7.68 -1.35 16.56
CA SER A 19 7.52 -1.34 15.10
C SER A 19 8.51 -2.24 14.32
N TYR A 20 9.16 -3.19 14.98
CA TYR A 20 10.01 -4.16 14.29
C TYR A 20 9.20 -5.11 13.42
N ILE A 21 9.66 -5.29 12.20
CA ILE A 21 9.21 -6.32 11.27
C ILE A 21 10.39 -6.85 10.47
N ASN A 22 10.46 -8.16 10.31
CA ASN A 22 11.46 -8.86 9.51
C ASN A 22 10.78 -9.98 8.73
N GLY A 23 11.07 -10.07 7.43
CA GLY A 23 10.35 -10.97 6.54
C GLY A 23 8.90 -10.52 6.34
N LEU A 24 7.95 -11.46 6.39
CA LEU A 24 6.52 -11.19 6.20
C LEU A 24 6.24 -10.41 4.90
N GLY A 25 7.02 -10.68 3.86
CA GLY A 25 6.86 -10.08 2.54
C GLY A 25 5.57 -10.59 1.89
N LEU A 26 4.86 -9.71 1.19
CA LEU A 26 3.67 -10.06 0.42
C LEU A 26 4.06 -10.40 -1.02
N SER A 27 3.35 -11.34 -1.63
CA SER A 27 3.40 -11.57 -3.07
C SER A 27 2.08 -12.14 -3.58
N ASN A 28 1.81 -11.98 -4.88
CA ASN A 28 0.77 -12.76 -5.52
C ASN A 28 1.15 -14.25 -5.48
N ASP A 29 0.16 -15.13 -5.29
CA ASP A 29 0.38 -16.58 -5.30
C ASP A 29 0.90 -17.05 -6.67
N ALA A 30 1.88 -17.95 -6.67
CA ALA A 30 2.54 -18.39 -7.90
C ALA A 30 1.62 -19.18 -8.86
N THR A 31 0.53 -19.75 -8.36
CA THR A 31 -0.38 -20.63 -9.14
C THR A 31 -1.75 -20.02 -9.37
N THR A 32 -2.23 -19.22 -8.42
CA THR A 32 -3.57 -18.61 -8.39
C THR A 32 -3.48 -17.12 -8.04
N PRO A 33 -2.69 -16.33 -8.80
CA PRO A 33 -2.32 -14.95 -8.43
C PRO A 33 -3.50 -13.98 -8.35
N ASN A 34 -4.62 -14.28 -9.02
CA ASN A 34 -5.78 -13.41 -9.11
C ASN A 34 -6.60 -13.36 -7.81
N THR A 35 -6.60 -14.45 -7.03
CA THR A 35 -7.44 -14.58 -5.84
C THR A 35 -6.69 -15.03 -4.60
N LYS A 36 -5.38 -15.31 -4.72
CA LYS A 36 -4.55 -15.69 -3.59
C LYS A 36 -3.26 -14.88 -3.48
N LEU A 37 -2.83 -14.71 -2.24
CA LEU A 37 -1.60 -14.04 -1.87
C LEU A 37 -0.77 -14.94 -0.97
N ASP A 38 0.53 -14.81 -1.09
CA ASP A 38 1.49 -15.42 -0.18
C ASP A 38 2.02 -14.36 0.79
N VAL A 39 2.14 -14.75 2.05
CA VAL A 39 2.89 -14.03 3.07
C VAL A 39 4.08 -14.89 3.45
N ALA A 40 5.30 -14.38 3.24
CA ALA A 40 6.51 -15.09 3.60
C ALA A 40 6.62 -15.29 5.13
N ALA A 41 7.41 -16.26 5.57
CA ALA A 41 7.76 -16.42 6.98
C ALA A 41 8.43 -15.14 7.53
N GLY A 42 8.35 -14.95 8.85
CA GLY A 42 8.97 -13.81 9.50
C GLY A 42 8.40 -13.51 10.88
N VAL A 43 8.77 -12.34 11.40
CA VAL A 43 8.46 -11.94 12.77
C VAL A 43 8.14 -10.46 12.83
N THR A 44 7.20 -10.10 13.69
CA THR A 44 6.82 -8.72 13.97
C THR A 44 6.34 -8.56 15.41
N ILE A 45 6.18 -7.33 15.85
CA ILE A 45 5.37 -7.01 17.04
C ILE A 45 3.96 -6.61 16.60
N ASP A 46 2.95 -6.95 17.41
CA ASP A 46 1.55 -6.57 17.23
C ASP A 46 1.34 -5.04 17.25
N SER A 47 0.12 -4.63 16.87
CA SER A 47 -0.27 -3.22 16.77
C SER A 47 -0.23 -2.47 18.11
N THR A 48 -0.33 -3.18 19.25
CA THR A 48 -0.20 -2.61 20.59
C THR A 48 1.24 -2.61 21.14
N ASN A 49 2.21 -3.11 20.37
CA ASN A 49 3.62 -3.21 20.76
C ASN A 49 3.90 -4.05 22.01
N THR A 50 3.05 -5.04 22.28
CA THR A 50 3.04 -5.85 23.50
C THR A 50 3.34 -7.32 23.25
N TYR A 51 2.98 -7.83 22.08
CA TYR A 51 3.08 -9.25 21.76
C TYR A 51 3.84 -9.43 20.45
N GLN A 52 4.83 -10.33 20.47
CA GLN A 52 5.57 -10.67 19.26
C GLN A 52 4.88 -11.83 18.55
N MET A 53 4.70 -11.65 17.25
CA MET A 53 4.03 -12.56 16.34
C MET A 53 5.08 -13.21 15.45
N ILE A 54 5.17 -14.54 15.45
CA ILE A 54 6.16 -15.30 14.69
C ILE A 54 5.44 -16.23 13.72
N SER A 55 5.64 -16.02 12.42
CA SER A 55 5.22 -16.95 11.37
C SER A 55 6.42 -17.78 10.92
N GLN A 56 6.41 -19.07 11.25
CA GLN A 56 7.52 -19.98 10.93
C GLN A 56 7.51 -20.47 9.48
N SER A 57 6.35 -20.42 8.83
CA SER A 57 6.16 -20.82 7.43
C SER A 57 5.47 -19.70 6.65
N SER A 58 5.44 -19.84 5.33
CA SER A 58 4.58 -19.01 4.50
C SER A 58 3.09 -19.28 4.82
N ILE A 59 2.28 -18.24 4.69
CA ILE A 59 0.83 -18.28 4.83
C ILE A 59 0.23 -17.97 3.46
N VAL A 60 -0.68 -18.81 3.00
CA VAL A 60 -1.48 -18.53 1.80
C VAL A 60 -2.80 -17.92 2.25
N ILE A 61 -3.14 -16.75 1.71
CA ILE A 61 -4.44 -16.11 1.90
C ILE A 61 -5.30 -16.40 0.67
N ASP A 62 -6.49 -16.95 0.88
CA ASP A 62 -7.46 -17.27 -0.17
C ASP A 62 -8.66 -16.31 -0.10
N ALA A 63 -8.69 -15.32 -0.97
CA ALA A 63 -9.71 -14.28 -0.97
C ALA A 63 -11.09 -14.77 -1.44
N THR A 64 -11.24 -16.04 -1.82
CA THR A 64 -12.56 -16.65 -2.05
C THR A 64 -13.20 -17.16 -0.76
N LYS A 65 -12.49 -17.08 0.39
CA LYS A 65 -12.95 -17.54 1.70
C LYS A 65 -13.00 -16.39 2.68
N ASN A 66 -13.81 -16.54 3.73
CA ASN A 66 -13.89 -15.59 4.83
C ASN A 66 -13.25 -16.15 6.11
N GLY A 67 -12.71 -15.26 6.93
CA GLY A 67 -12.01 -15.57 8.18
C GLY A 67 -10.50 -15.70 8.01
N LEU A 68 -9.89 -16.46 8.93
CA LEU A 68 -8.44 -16.71 8.96
C LEU A 68 -7.96 -17.25 7.61
N ASN A 69 -6.85 -16.69 7.10
CA ASN A 69 -6.28 -17.02 5.80
C ASN A 69 -7.24 -16.75 4.63
N GLY A 70 -8.11 -15.75 4.77
CA GLY A 70 -9.01 -15.27 3.72
C GLY A 70 -9.36 -13.78 3.89
N LEU A 71 -10.53 -13.40 3.36
CA LEU A 71 -11.13 -12.09 3.59
C LEU A 71 -11.69 -11.99 5.00
N ASP A 72 -11.62 -10.80 5.57
CA ASP A 72 -12.21 -10.46 6.86
C ASP A 72 -13.73 -10.67 6.84
N THR A 73 -14.38 -10.08 5.85
CA THR A 73 -15.82 -10.26 5.59
C THR A 73 -16.13 -10.10 4.11
N GLY A 74 -17.30 -10.59 3.69
CA GLY A 74 -17.87 -10.31 2.37
C GLY A 74 -17.21 -11.11 1.24
N ALA A 75 -16.95 -10.40 0.13
CA ALA A 75 -16.34 -10.95 -1.08
C ALA A 75 -15.34 -9.92 -1.63
N LEU A 76 -14.40 -10.40 -2.45
CA LEU A 76 -13.38 -9.56 -3.06
C LEU A 76 -14.05 -8.56 -4.00
N ALA A 77 -13.91 -7.27 -3.70
CA ALA A 77 -14.50 -6.19 -4.47
C ALA A 77 -13.53 -5.73 -5.56
N ALA A 78 -14.08 -5.23 -6.67
CA ALA A 78 -13.31 -4.65 -7.76
C ALA A 78 -12.73 -3.27 -7.38
N SER A 79 -11.62 -2.89 -8.02
CA SER A 79 -11.00 -1.56 -7.92
C SER A 79 -10.78 -1.07 -6.48
N THR A 80 -10.38 -1.98 -5.59
CA THR A 80 -10.33 -1.73 -4.14
C THR A 80 -8.93 -2.02 -3.59
N VAL A 81 -8.44 -1.12 -2.73
CA VAL A 81 -7.19 -1.29 -1.99
C VAL A 81 -7.50 -1.84 -0.60
N TYR A 82 -7.00 -3.03 -0.31
CA TYR A 82 -7.19 -3.75 0.95
C TYR A 82 -5.93 -3.73 1.80
N PRO A 83 -5.99 -3.34 3.08
CA PRO A 83 -4.97 -3.71 4.06
C PRO A 83 -4.91 -5.24 4.28
N VAL A 84 -3.69 -5.73 4.44
CA VAL A 84 -3.38 -7.13 4.78
C VAL A 84 -2.79 -7.17 6.17
N TYR A 85 -3.38 -7.97 7.04
CA TYR A 85 -3.00 -8.10 8.44
C TYR A 85 -2.45 -9.49 8.73
N LEU A 86 -1.38 -9.57 9.50
CA LEU A 86 -1.06 -10.77 10.27
C LEU A 86 -1.98 -10.80 11.47
N VAL A 87 -2.47 -11.98 11.83
CA VAL A 87 -3.32 -12.20 13.00
C VAL A 87 -2.77 -13.37 13.81
N SER A 88 -2.77 -13.20 15.13
CA SER A 88 -2.26 -14.20 16.07
C SER A 88 -3.12 -14.25 17.31
N ASP A 89 -3.03 -15.38 17.98
CA ASP A 89 -3.63 -15.63 19.27
C ASP A 89 -2.52 -15.65 20.35
N PRO A 90 -2.47 -14.64 21.22
CA PRO A 90 -1.52 -14.60 22.32
C PRO A 90 -1.76 -15.61 23.45
N VAL A 91 -2.92 -16.28 23.49
CA VAL A 91 -3.43 -16.98 24.68
C VAL A 91 -3.73 -18.46 24.43
N THR A 92 -4.49 -18.80 23.39
CA THR A 92 -5.12 -20.12 23.21
C THR A 92 -4.42 -21.05 22.21
N SER A 93 -3.19 -20.73 21.79
CA SER A 93 -2.36 -21.53 20.87
C SER A 93 -2.96 -21.75 19.47
N ASN A 94 -3.91 -20.92 19.04
CA ASN A 94 -4.38 -20.98 17.66
C ASN A 94 -3.23 -20.66 16.68
N PRO A 95 -3.20 -21.29 15.50
CA PRO A 95 -2.14 -21.05 14.52
C PRO A 95 -2.15 -19.59 14.05
N ILE A 96 -0.96 -19.02 13.90
CA ILE A 96 -0.83 -17.70 13.26
C ILE A 96 -1.33 -17.76 11.81
N GLY A 97 -1.99 -16.70 11.38
CA GLY A 97 -2.50 -16.58 10.01
C GLY A 97 -2.49 -15.14 9.54
N ALA A 98 -3.09 -14.91 8.38
CA ALA A 98 -3.21 -13.58 7.81
C ALA A 98 -4.60 -13.36 7.22
N MET A 99 -5.03 -12.10 7.14
CA MET A 99 -6.37 -11.73 6.68
C MET A 99 -6.33 -10.45 5.84
N ILE A 100 -7.20 -10.38 4.84
CA ILE A 100 -7.40 -9.20 3.99
C ILE A 100 -8.67 -8.49 4.47
N SER A 101 -8.59 -7.20 4.83
CA SER A 101 -9.75 -6.46 5.35
C SER A 101 -10.00 -5.17 4.58
N LEU A 102 -11.24 -4.66 4.64
CA LEU A 102 -11.57 -3.30 4.22
C LEU A 102 -11.29 -2.27 5.32
N SER A 103 -11.14 -2.72 6.58
CA SER A 103 -10.89 -1.85 7.71
C SER A 103 -9.41 -1.49 7.80
N TYR A 104 -9.11 -0.19 7.78
CA TYR A 104 -7.75 0.34 7.94
C TYR A 104 -7.28 0.36 9.39
N THR A 105 -8.19 0.20 10.36
CA THR A 105 -7.87 0.20 11.79
C THR A 105 -7.64 -1.20 12.36
N GLY A 106 -7.92 -2.25 11.59
CA GLY A 106 -7.74 -3.65 11.97
C GLY A 106 -8.92 -4.53 11.53
N PRO A 107 -8.69 -5.84 11.33
CA PRO A 107 -9.73 -6.78 10.89
C PRO A 107 -10.70 -7.13 12.02
N LEU A 108 -11.87 -7.68 11.68
CA LEU A 108 -12.74 -8.34 12.63
C LEU A 108 -12.10 -9.67 13.07
N MET A 109 -11.48 -9.66 14.25
CA MET A 109 -10.70 -10.79 14.74
C MET A 109 -11.57 -12.05 14.88
N PRO A 110 -11.13 -13.20 14.30
CA PRO A 110 -11.78 -14.49 14.53
C PRO A 110 -11.77 -14.85 16.03
N PHE A 111 -12.71 -15.71 16.44
CA PHE A 111 -12.77 -16.16 17.83
C PHE A 111 -11.43 -16.76 18.27
N GLY A 112 -10.93 -16.30 19.42
CA GLY A 112 -9.63 -16.72 19.97
C GLY A 112 -8.43 -15.90 19.48
N TYR A 113 -8.58 -14.99 18.53
CA TYR A 113 -7.50 -14.09 18.07
C TYR A 113 -7.66 -12.71 18.70
N SER A 114 -6.54 -12.09 19.10
CA SER A 114 -6.56 -10.75 19.70
C SER A 114 -5.36 -9.87 19.34
N ALA A 115 -4.33 -10.41 18.69
CA ALA A 115 -3.19 -9.64 18.20
C ALA A 115 -3.19 -9.55 16.68
N PHE A 116 -2.98 -8.35 16.14
CA PHE A 116 -2.84 -8.14 14.70
C PHE A 116 -1.74 -7.13 14.38
N LYS A 117 -1.21 -7.19 13.15
CA LYS A 117 -0.25 -6.21 12.63
C LYS A 117 -0.48 -6.01 11.14
N LEU A 118 -0.52 -4.75 10.69
CA LEU A 118 -0.56 -4.42 9.27
C LEU A 118 0.74 -4.89 8.60
N LEU A 119 0.64 -5.62 7.51
CA LEU A 119 1.79 -6.07 6.70
C LEU A 119 1.96 -5.25 5.43
N GLY A 120 0.86 -4.68 4.96
CA GLY A 120 0.83 -3.84 3.77
C GLY A 120 -0.52 -3.83 3.12
N TYR A 121 -0.53 -3.54 1.83
CA TYR A 121 -1.75 -3.34 1.07
C TYR A 121 -1.67 -4.07 -0.26
N VAL A 122 -2.82 -4.52 -0.73
CA VAL A 122 -3.02 -5.15 -2.04
C VAL A 122 -4.20 -4.51 -2.73
N THR A 123 -4.20 -4.52 -4.06
CA THR A 123 -5.18 -3.79 -4.86
C THR A 123 -5.81 -4.73 -5.86
N THR A 124 -7.11 -4.57 -6.10
CA THR A 124 -7.84 -5.32 -7.12
C THR A 124 -8.12 -4.50 -8.36
N ASP A 125 -8.24 -5.17 -9.50
CA ASP A 125 -8.66 -4.56 -10.76
C ASP A 125 -10.19 -4.45 -10.89
N GLY A 126 -10.66 -3.97 -12.03
CA GLY A 126 -12.10 -3.84 -12.32
C GLY A 126 -12.88 -5.17 -12.37
N SER A 127 -12.19 -6.31 -12.38
CA SER A 127 -12.77 -7.67 -12.36
C SER A 127 -12.59 -8.38 -11.02
N ALA A 128 -12.20 -7.65 -9.97
CA ALA A 128 -11.89 -8.20 -8.65
C ALA A 128 -10.75 -9.24 -8.67
N HIS A 129 -9.75 -9.07 -9.53
CA HIS A 129 -8.49 -9.82 -9.47
C HIS A 129 -7.40 -8.99 -8.79
N PHE A 130 -6.54 -9.61 -7.99
CA PHE A 130 -5.37 -8.93 -7.47
C PHE A 130 -4.46 -8.44 -8.60
N LEU A 131 -4.10 -7.16 -8.53
CA LEU A 131 -3.13 -6.56 -9.42
C LEU A 131 -1.74 -7.12 -9.11
N PRO A 132 -0.98 -7.56 -10.12
CA PRO A 132 0.40 -7.96 -9.93
C PRO A 132 1.26 -6.80 -9.44
N ALA A 133 1.98 -7.01 -8.34
CA ALA A 133 2.89 -6.01 -7.79
C ALA A 133 4.16 -6.67 -7.22
N LEU A 134 5.16 -5.82 -6.99
CA LEU A 134 6.37 -6.15 -6.25
C LEU A 134 6.29 -5.45 -4.90
N TRP A 135 6.25 -6.24 -3.83
CA TRP A 135 6.37 -5.73 -2.48
C TRP A 135 7.80 -5.94 -1.98
N THR A 136 8.45 -4.86 -1.56
CA THR A 136 9.76 -4.96 -0.92
C THR A 136 9.60 -4.72 0.57
N ALA A 137 10.04 -5.68 1.37
CA ALA A 137 10.13 -5.55 2.83
C ALA A 137 11.60 -5.41 3.23
N GLY A 138 11.92 -4.34 3.97
CA GLY A 138 13.18 -4.24 4.70
C GLY A 138 13.09 -4.90 6.08
N ASN A 139 14.16 -4.78 6.87
CA ASN A 139 14.17 -5.13 8.30
C ASN A 139 13.59 -3.98 9.16
N SER A 140 12.59 -3.28 8.63
CA SER A 140 11.92 -2.13 9.23
C SER A 140 10.46 -2.08 8.79
N GLY A 141 9.66 -1.25 9.47
CA GLY A 141 8.27 -0.98 9.07
C GLY A 141 8.11 -0.35 7.69
N SER A 142 9.18 0.14 7.08
CA SER A 142 9.14 0.77 5.75
C SER A 142 9.04 -0.27 4.65
N ARG A 143 7.98 -0.18 3.86
CA ARG A 143 7.66 -1.10 2.77
C ARG A 143 7.32 -0.33 1.50
N THR A 144 7.54 -0.96 0.35
CA THR A 144 7.12 -0.38 -0.93
C THR A 144 6.28 -1.37 -1.71
N CYS A 145 5.32 -0.84 -2.46
CA CYS A 145 4.55 -1.56 -3.44
C CYS A 145 4.82 -0.91 -4.81
N ARG A 146 5.15 -1.71 -5.81
CA ARG A 146 5.32 -1.27 -7.20
C ARG A 146 4.49 -2.16 -8.10
N TYR A 147 3.51 -1.58 -8.78
CA TYR A 147 2.71 -2.32 -9.75
C TYR A 147 3.57 -2.76 -10.93
N ILE A 148 3.33 -3.97 -11.43
CA ILE A 148 4.00 -4.46 -12.66
C ILE A 148 3.55 -3.64 -13.88
N SER A 149 2.32 -3.14 -13.85
CA SER A 149 1.76 -2.23 -14.87
C SER A 149 1.22 -0.98 -14.21
N TYR A 150 1.46 0.18 -14.83
CA TYR A 150 0.96 1.46 -14.31
C TYR A 150 -0.57 1.48 -14.26
N ILE A 151 -1.12 1.88 -13.13
CA ILE A 151 -2.57 1.98 -12.94
C ILE A 151 -3.05 3.32 -13.48
N ALA A 152 -3.96 3.28 -14.46
CA ALA A 152 -4.52 4.49 -15.05
C ALA A 152 -5.37 5.26 -14.03
N THR A 153 -5.26 6.58 -14.04
CA THR A 153 -6.20 7.48 -13.36
C THR A 153 -7.25 7.98 -14.36
N ALA A 154 -8.21 8.77 -13.89
CA ALA A 154 -9.17 9.44 -14.77
C ALA A 154 -8.52 10.49 -15.71
N VAL A 155 -7.28 10.89 -15.46
CA VAL A 155 -6.56 11.87 -16.27
C VAL A 155 -5.84 11.16 -17.43
N THR A 156 -6.58 10.92 -18.52
CA THR A 156 -6.06 10.27 -19.74
C THR A 156 -5.80 11.24 -20.89
N ALA A 157 -6.30 12.47 -20.79
CA ALA A 157 -6.05 13.58 -21.70
C ALA A 157 -6.36 14.92 -20.98
N GLY A 158 -5.73 15.12 -19.83
CA GLY A 158 -5.99 16.28 -18.96
C GLY A 158 -5.50 17.59 -19.55
N GLN A 159 -6.36 18.61 -19.52
CA GLN A 159 -6.11 19.95 -20.08
C GLN A 159 -6.36 21.07 -19.04
N SER A 160 -6.42 20.72 -17.75
CA SER A 160 -6.81 21.66 -16.70
C SER A 160 -5.77 22.76 -16.51
N THR A 161 -6.14 24.02 -16.75
CA THR A 161 -5.29 25.21 -16.53
C THR A 161 -5.39 25.77 -15.10
N THR A 162 -6.10 25.06 -14.24
CA THR A 162 -6.13 25.27 -12.79
C THR A 162 -5.90 23.93 -12.11
N PHE A 163 -5.45 23.93 -10.86
CA PHE A 163 -5.22 22.70 -10.13
C PHE A 163 -6.48 21.83 -10.02
N ALA A 164 -6.47 20.70 -10.74
CA ALA A 164 -7.50 19.69 -10.71
C ALA A 164 -7.01 18.48 -9.90
N ALA A 165 -7.92 17.90 -9.11
CA ALA A 165 -7.62 16.71 -8.32
C ALA A 165 -7.48 15.47 -9.22
N VAL A 166 -6.50 14.63 -8.91
CA VAL A 166 -6.32 13.29 -9.48
C VAL A 166 -6.71 12.30 -8.40
N ASN A 167 -7.79 11.55 -8.63
CA ASN A 167 -8.23 10.50 -7.73
C ASN A 167 -7.30 9.28 -7.81
N LEU A 168 -6.78 8.84 -6.66
CA LEU A 168 -5.88 7.69 -6.53
C LEU A 168 -6.50 6.51 -5.77
N ILE A 169 -7.79 6.55 -5.42
CA ILE A 169 -8.47 5.56 -4.56
C ILE A 169 -8.37 4.12 -5.07
N ALA A 170 -8.31 3.92 -6.39
CA ALA A 170 -8.21 2.60 -7.00
C ALA A 170 -6.78 2.04 -7.02
N ALA A 171 -5.78 2.79 -6.55
CA ALA A 171 -4.37 2.44 -6.69
C ALA A 171 -3.52 2.72 -5.45
N VAL A 172 -3.98 3.54 -4.52
CA VAL A 172 -3.21 3.98 -3.36
C VAL A 172 -4.05 3.81 -2.10
N PRO A 173 -3.48 3.25 -1.01
CA PRO A 173 -4.19 3.12 0.26
C PRO A 173 -4.70 4.47 0.75
N ASN A 174 -5.89 4.50 1.37
CA ASN A 174 -6.49 5.71 1.92
C ASN A 174 -5.83 6.13 3.25
N VAL A 175 -4.53 6.41 3.19
CA VAL A 175 -3.69 6.86 4.31
C VAL A 175 -3.09 8.22 3.97
N ASP A 176 -3.18 9.15 4.91
CA ASP A 176 -2.70 10.50 4.70
C ASP A 176 -1.18 10.55 4.54
N LYS A 177 -0.70 11.45 3.68
CA LYS A 177 0.74 11.66 3.38
C LYS A 177 1.47 10.40 2.91
N THR A 178 0.77 9.52 2.19
CA THR A 178 1.41 8.36 1.55
C THR A 178 2.32 8.82 0.40
N PRO A 179 3.62 8.48 0.39
CA PRO A 179 4.47 8.74 -0.76
C PRO A 179 4.04 7.87 -1.95
N VAL A 180 3.58 8.50 -3.03
CA VAL A 180 3.13 7.86 -4.27
C VAL A 180 4.14 8.12 -5.38
N VAL A 181 4.36 7.10 -6.22
CA VAL A 181 5.18 7.21 -7.43
C VAL A 181 4.25 7.39 -8.62
N ILE A 182 4.32 8.56 -9.24
CA ILE A 182 3.49 8.99 -10.35
C ILE A 182 4.26 8.83 -11.64
N TYR A 183 3.68 8.09 -12.58
CA TYR A 183 4.10 8.05 -13.96
C TYR A 183 3.23 9.04 -14.74
N SER A 184 3.84 9.96 -15.46
CA SER A 184 3.12 10.95 -16.26
C SER A 184 3.68 11.07 -17.67
N ILE A 185 2.80 11.37 -18.61
CA ILE A 185 3.14 11.77 -19.99
C ILE A 185 2.58 13.17 -20.19
N TYR A 186 3.45 14.13 -20.46
CA TYR A 186 3.07 15.51 -20.76
C TYR A 186 3.37 15.83 -22.22
N ILE A 187 2.35 16.25 -22.97
CA ILE A 187 2.46 16.66 -24.38
C ILE A 187 2.19 18.16 -24.43
N PRO A 188 3.22 19.01 -24.48
CA PRO A 188 3.05 20.46 -24.48
C PRO A 188 2.67 20.99 -25.86
N ALA A 189 1.87 22.05 -25.93
CA ALA A 189 1.60 22.78 -27.17
C ALA A 189 2.77 23.70 -27.56
N SER A 190 3.61 24.10 -26.60
CA SER A 190 4.82 24.91 -26.80
C SER A 190 5.97 24.36 -25.97
N ALA A 191 7.20 24.44 -26.49
CA ALA A 191 8.42 24.05 -25.78
C ALA A 191 8.73 24.87 -24.51
N THR A 192 7.91 25.85 -24.16
CA THR A 192 8.02 26.64 -22.92
C THR A 192 6.97 26.28 -21.88
N ASN A 193 5.96 25.49 -22.25
CA ASN A 193 4.85 25.17 -21.36
C ASN A 193 5.28 24.14 -20.33
N VAL A 194 4.67 24.18 -19.15
CA VAL A 194 4.98 23.29 -18.04
C VAL A 194 3.72 22.59 -17.54
N MET A 195 3.85 21.33 -17.16
CA MET A 195 2.89 20.65 -16.29
C MET A 195 3.39 20.71 -14.85
N THR A 196 2.52 21.09 -13.93
CA THR A 196 2.83 21.17 -12.51
C THR A 196 2.05 20.10 -11.76
N LEU A 197 2.74 19.37 -10.88
CA LEU A 197 2.16 18.40 -9.96
C LEU A 197 2.43 18.83 -8.52
N ILE A 198 1.40 18.76 -7.67
CA ILE A 198 1.50 19.10 -6.25
C ILE A 198 0.82 18.03 -5.39
N PRO A 199 1.22 17.89 -4.10
CA PRO A 199 0.48 17.10 -3.13
C PRO A 199 -1.00 17.53 -3.07
N GLY A 200 -1.90 16.58 -2.81
CA GLY A 200 -3.34 16.88 -2.76
C GLY A 200 -3.67 17.98 -1.75
N ASN A 201 -4.69 18.79 -2.02
CA ASN A 201 -5.18 19.87 -1.16
C ASN A 201 -4.22 21.04 -0.92
N GLN A 202 -3.21 21.22 -1.78
CA GLN A 202 -2.36 22.40 -1.75
C GLN A 202 -2.82 23.39 -2.83
N THR A 203 -2.83 24.69 -2.50
CA THR A 203 -3.14 25.76 -3.48
C THR A 203 -1.88 26.49 -3.95
N ALA A 204 -0.76 26.26 -3.25
CA ALA A 204 0.59 26.73 -3.56
C ALA A 204 1.61 25.91 -2.73
N GLY A 205 2.83 25.69 -3.22
CA GLY A 205 3.87 25.00 -2.44
C GLY A 205 4.94 24.30 -3.28
N THR A 206 5.65 23.34 -2.66
CA THR A 206 6.65 22.50 -3.33
C THR A 206 6.01 21.74 -4.48
N ALA A 207 6.29 22.20 -5.68
CA ALA A 207 5.74 21.64 -6.90
C ALA A 207 6.81 20.88 -7.66
N ILE A 208 6.37 19.80 -8.32
CA ILE A 208 7.19 19.10 -9.30
C ILE A 208 6.75 19.59 -10.67
N GLN A 209 7.68 20.13 -11.44
CA GLN A 209 7.43 20.68 -12.76
C GLN A 209 8.01 19.75 -13.83
N VAL A 210 7.22 19.47 -14.86
CA VAL A 210 7.64 18.77 -16.07
C VAL A 210 7.62 19.78 -17.20
N ALA A 211 8.80 20.27 -17.57
CA ALA A 211 8.94 21.27 -18.62
C ALA A 211 8.75 20.63 -20.00
N GLY A 212 7.97 21.30 -20.84
CA GLY A 212 7.92 21.09 -22.28
C GLY A 212 9.32 21.31 -22.85
N GLN A 213 9.82 20.40 -23.67
CA GLN A 213 11.11 20.56 -24.36
C GLN A 213 10.90 20.81 -25.85
N VAL A 214 9.87 20.17 -26.42
CA VAL A 214 9.50 20.27 -27.83
C VAL A 214 7.98 20.23 -27.92
N ALA A 215 7.40 21.10 -28.73
CA ALA A 215 5.95 21.12 -28.97
C ALA A 215 5.47 19.78 -29.54
N SER A 216 4.33 19.31 -29.06
CA SER A 216 3.65 18.08 -29.49
C SER A 216 4.44 16.78 -29.28
N VAL A 217 5.53 16.80 -28.51
CA VAL A 217 6.29 15.59 -28.15
C VAL A 217 6.00 15.22 -26.71
N GLY A 218 5.62 13.95 -26.48
CA GLY A 218 5.36 13.44 -25.15
C GLY A 218 6.62 13.31 -24.30
N ILE A 219 6.58 13.89 -23.11
CA ILE A 219 7.64 13.87 -22.11
C ILE A 219 7.21 12.94 -21.00
N ILE A 220 8.00 11.90 -20.78
CA ILE A 220 7.76 10.92 -19.72
C ILE A 220 8.45 11.39 -18.45
N SER A 221 7.73 11.36 -17.34
CA SER A 221 8.27 11.69 -16.03
C SER A 221 7.79 10.68 -14.99
N LEU A 222 8.72 10.26 -14.13
CA LEU A 222 8.45 9.38 -12.98
C LEU A 222 8.88 10.12 -11.71
N VAL A 223 7.92 10.48 -10.87
CA VAL A 223 8.15 11.39 -9.74
C VAL A 223 7.51 10.83 -8.48
N THR A 224 8.14 11.08 -7.34
CA THR A 224 7.60 10.71 -6.02
C THR A 224 7.05 11.95 -5.34
N MET A 225 5.81 11.91 -4.88
CA MET A 225 5.17 12.99 -4.13
C MET A 225 4.23 12.43 -3.06
N MET A 226 3.82 13.26 -2.11
CA MET A 226 2.88 12.85 -1.08
C MET A 226 1.44 12.98 -1.61
N SER A 227 0.66 11.90 -1.54
CA SER A 227 -0.80 12.00 -1.66
C SER A 227 -1.41 12.48 -0.34
N GLN A 228 -2.55 13.15 -0.40
CA GLN A 228 -3.28 13.56 0.81
C GLN A 228 -4.69 12.99 0.83
N VAL A 229 -5.19 12.74 2.03
CA VAL A 229 -6.60 12.42 2.26
C VAL A 229 -7.36 13.73 2.44
N ILE A 230 -8.22 14.05 1.48
CA ILE A 230 -9.05 15.26 1.50
C ILE A 230 -10.30 14.97 2.34
N SER A 231 -10.41 15.64 3.50
CA SER A 231 -11.48 15.44 4.48
C SER A 231 -12.84 16.02 4.08
N ILE A 232 -12.93 16.75 2.97
CA ILE A 232 -14.15 17.48 2.55
C ILE A 232 -15.01 16.67 1.56
N SER A 233 -14.48 15.58 0.97
CA SER A 233 -15.27 14.64 0.17
C SER A 233 -14.55 13.30 0.10
N SER A 234 -15.15 12.26 0.67
CA SER A 234 -14.64 10.88 0.66
C SER A 234 -14.56 10.26 -0.75
N VAL A 235 -14.97 10.98 -1.80
CA VAL A 235 -15.10 10.44 -3.16
C VAL A 235 -13.78 10.50 -3.95
N LEU A 236 -12.81 11.32 -3.54
CA LEU A 236 -11.55 11.53 -4.28
C LEU A 236 -10.27 11.36 -3.42
N SER A 237 -10.34 10.64 -2.31
CA SER A 237 -9.19 10.44 -1.42
C SER A 237 -8.64 9.01 -1.52
N PRO A 238 -7.31 8.81 -1.56
CA PRO A 238 -6.26 9.83 -1.56
C PRO A 238 -6.10 10.51 -2.94
N ALA A 239 -5.56 11.74 -2.95
CA ALA A 239 -5.37 12.54 -4.17
C ALA A 239 -4.02 13.26 -4.24
N ILE A 240 -3.65 13.60 -5.48
CA ILE A 240 -2.70 14.66 -5.84
C ILE A 240 -3.43 15.70 -6.69
N GLN A 241 -2.76 16.78 -7.07
CA GLN A 241 -3.30 17.73 -8.05
C GLN A 241 -2.33 17.94 -9.20
N TYR A 242 -2.90 18.26 -10.36
CA TYR A 242 -2.16 18.64 -11.55
C TYR A 242 -2.75 19.90 -12.18
N GLU A 243 -1.90 20.62 -12.89
CA GLU A 243 -2.29 21.66 -13.83
C GLU A 243 -1.35 21.60 -15.05
N VAL A 244 -1.85 22.07 -16.18
CA VAL A 244 -1.06 22.36 -17.37
C VAL A 244 -1.11 23.85 -17.64
N GLN A 245 -0.01 24.43 -18.12
CA GLN A 245 0.07 25.87 -18.34
C GLN A 245 -0.89 26.37 -19.43
N ASN A 246 -1.23 25.53 -20.42
CA ASN A 246 -2.13 25.89 -21.51
C ASN A 246 -3.18 24.79 -21.77
N ALA A 247 -4.41 25.19 -22.10
CA ALA A 247 -5.50 24.25 -22.40
C ALA A 247 -5.26 23.39 -23.66
N SER A 248 -4.31 23.77 -24.51
CA SER A 248 -3.89 22.95 -25.66
C SER A 248 -2.83 21.90 -25.29
N ASP A 249 -2.28 21.96 -24.08
CA ASP A 249 -1.39 20.91 -23.58
C ASP A 249 -2.20 19.66 -23.18
N THR A 250 -1.54 18.52 -23.07
CA THR A 250 -2.18 17.27 -22.62
C THR A 250 -1.36 16.57 -21.55
N ALA A 251 -2.01 16.19 -20.46
CA ALA A 251 -1.44 15.38 -19.38
C ALA A 251 -2.08 13.99 -19.33
N ILE A 252 -1.27 12.96 -19.14
CA ILE A 252 -1.69 11.60 -18.82
C ILE A 252 -1.04 11.25 -17.49
N ILE A 253 -1.83 10.84 -16.50
CA ILE A 253 -1.33 10.55 -15.15
C ILE A 253 -1.70 9.11 -14.76
N ARG A 254 -0.70 8.37 -14.27
CA ARG A 254 -0.82 6.99 -13.82
C ARG A 254 -0.06 6.78 -12.52
N VAL A 255 -0.42 5.73 -11.78
CA VAL A 255 0.25 5.33 -10.54
C VAL A 255 1.17 4.15 -10.81
N SER A 256 2.44 4.28 -10.45
CA SER A 256 3.42 3.18 -10.50
C SER A 256 3.52 2.41 -9.20
N GLY A 257 3.11 3.01 -8.09
CA GLY A 257 3.14 2.39 -6.78
C GLY A 257 3.22 3.42 -5.66
N TYR A 258 3.51 2.96 -4.46
CA TYR A 258 3.58 3.80 -3.26
C TYR A 258 4.54 3.20 -2.23
N ASN A 259 4.94 4.01 -1.27
CA ASN A 259 5.69 3.60 -0.09
C ASN A 259 4.79 3.76 1.14
N PHE A 260 4.98 2.93 2.15
CA PHE A 260 4.18 3.00 3.37
C PHE A 260 5.00 2.51 4.56
N GLU A 261 4.55 2.89 5.75
CA GLU A 261 5.08 2.39 7.01
C GLU A 261 3.97 1.60 7.73
N VAL A 262 4.36 0.52 8.41
CA VAL A 262 3.43 -0.39 9.11
C VAL A 262 3.58 -0.42 10.62
#